data_AF-A0A497P3X7-F1
#
_entry.id   AF-A0A497P3X7-F1
#
_cell.length_a   1.000
_cell.length_b   1.000
_cell.length_c   1.000
_cell.angle_alpha   90.00
_cell.angle_beta   90.00
_cell.angle_gamma   90.00
#
_symmetry.space_group_name_H-M   'P 1'
#
loop_
_entity.id
_entity.type
_entity.pdbx_description
1 polymer ?
#
loop_
_entity_poly.entity_id
_entity_poly.type
_entity_poly.pdbx_seq_one_letter_code
_entity_poly.pdbx_strand_id
1 'polypeptide(L)'
;MVSSFYLNNETMADFITDKKFQSIITAIENGQNVILYGSGGCGKCLSPNQGVLKYDGSVVKAKDVQKEDLLMGDDSTPRRVLSICTGMDEMFRIETSKGDVLNVNSAHILSLKCSYGNKIKWEASTERFRVTWNENGMRKSKTFSLFTHKTKEIAKKKADELLSTLASRKGEVIDISVRDYLSKSNAWKDQYRLFKVGANFPRQDKELLIDPYYLGLWLGDGTSIEPDISTIEPEIVEWLTVYAEQLDQTLKRRKDSIVYTITGPTSSLRLRSRLKMLNLLGNKHIPEKYLKGSRETRMQVLAGLIDSDGHLDSRTRSTYEIIEKGPNLMKDIVFLSRSLGFACYSHPYEKTCTNGADGPKKGTYQRGHIYGEGLEDIPVLVSSKKVVPRAQIKDALVLGFKITSLGKGKYCGFTLDGNHRFLLDNFIVTHNTYMLKEIAAYLQEKGRNIGVTATTGVAALNLNIPERKIRGRTLHSWGGVGLGDEVVAKLVSKVMSNSGAKKRWTETEILIIDEVSMLGGNFFDKLDFIGRSIRQREMDPMGGIQLIISGDFLQLPPVKDEFCFQSLAWKELNLTPFMFLDPKRYDDVNYFQLLLRVREGEPTNEDIKCLYARVQAY
;
A
#
# COMPACT_ATOMS: atom_id res chain seq x y z
N MET A 1 6.53 -36.30 -16.18
CA MET A 1 7.02 -35.94 -14.83
C MET A 1 8.20 -35.00 -15.02
N VAL A 2 8.27 -33.91 -14.25
CA VAL A 2 9.12 -32.71 -14.43
C VAL A 2 8.47 -31.60 -15.30
N SER A 3 7.73 -30.71 -14.63
CA SER A 3 7.68 -29.24 -14.84
C SER A 3 6.41 -28.67 -14.20
N SER A 4 6.52 -28.22 -12.96
CA SER A 4 5.52 -27.34 -12.34
C SER A 4 6.22 -26.53 -11.25
N PHE A 5 5.78 -25.29 -11.06
CA PHE A 5 6.35 -24.20 -10.25
C PHE A 5 7.16 -23.17 -11.06
N TYR A 6 6.50 -22.56 -12.05
CA TYR A 6 6.79 -21.17 -12.40
C TYR A 6 6.17 -20.27 -11.31
N LEU A 7 7.02 -19.82 -10.38
CA LEU A 7 6.76 -18.62 -9.58
C LEU A 7 6.88 -17.41 -10.50
N ASN A 8 5.84 -16.57 -10.52
CA ASN A 8 5.67 -15.48 -11.46
C ASN A 8 6.75 -14.40 -11.33
N ASN A 9 7.25 -13.99 -12.49
CA ASN A 9 8.21 -12.92 -12.70
C ASN A 9 7.57 -11.53 -12.49
N GLU A 10 7.47 -11.06 -11.24
CA GLU A 10 7.47 -9.63 -10.87
C GLU A 10 8.94 -9.22 -10.62
N THR A 11 9.67 -8.80 -11.65
CA THR A 11 11.14 -8.91 -11.59
C THR A 11 11.84 -7.73 -12.28
N MET A 12 12.45 -6.85 -11.49
CA MET A 12 13.71 -6.13 -11.76
C MET A 12 13.82 -5.08 -12.87
N ALA A 13 13.16 -5.27 -14.01
CA ALA A 13 13.41 -4.52 -15.23
C ALA A 13 13.05 -3.03 -15.14
N ASP A 14 12.25 -2.63 -14.15
CA ASP A 14 11.82 -1.25 -13.95
C ASP A 14 12.79 -0.48 -13.05
N PHE A 15 13.41 -1.13 -12.06
CA PHE A 15 14.45 -0.50 -11.24
C PHE A 15 15.73 -0.19 -12.06
N ILE A 16 15.89 -0.92 -13.18
CA ILE A 16 16.96 -0.74 -14.18
C ILE A 16 16.89 0.62 -14.93
N THR A 17 15.89 1.49 -14.72
CA THR A 17 15.86 2.81 -15.39
C THR A 17 16.25 4.01 -14.51
N ASP A 18 16.48 3.83 -13.20
CA ASP A 18 17.10 4.85 -12.37
C ASP A 18 18.60 4.95 -12.71
N LYS A 19 19.07 6.07 -13.29
CA LYS A 19 20.48 6.26 -13.68
C LYS A 19 21.47 5.94 -12.55
N LYS A 20 21.12 6.23 -11.30
CA LYS A 20 21.97 6.00 -10.14
C LYS A 20 21.95 4.53 -9.74
N PHE A 21 20.77 3.89 -9.72
CA PHE A 21 20.68 2.44 -9.54
C PHE A 21 21.37 1.67 -10.67
N GLN A 22 21.24 2.12 -11.92
CA GLN A 22 21.98 1.56 -13.05
C GLN A 22 23.47 1.68 -12.89
N SER A 23 23.95 2.86 -12.50
CA SER A 23 25.39 3.03 -12.25
C SER A 23 25.87 2.08 -11.14
N ILE A 24 25.05 1.87 -10.10
CA ILE A 24 25.32 0.91 -9.03
C ILE A 24 25.32 -0.53 -9.56
N ILE A 25 24.28 -0.96 -10.28
CA ILE A 25 24.16 -2.32 -10.82
C ILE A 25 25.25 -2.59 -11.85
N THR A 26 25.55 -1.65 -12.75
CA THR A 26 26.66 -1.75 -13.70
C THR A 26 27.99 -1.88 -13.00
N ALA A 27 28.25 -1.10 -11.94
CA ALA A 27 29.46 -1.27 -11.13
C ALA A 27 29.53 -2.67 -10.50
N ILE A 28 28.42 -3.14 -9.92
CA ILE A 28 28.33 -4.48 -9.32
C ILE A 28 28.54 -5.58 -10.37
N GLU A 29 27.91 -5.49 -11.54
CA GLU A 29 28.05 -6.47 -12.62
C GLU A 29 29.44 -6.48 -13.23
N ASN A 30 30.14 -5.34 -13.22
CA ASN A 30 31.55 -5.24 -13.58
C ASN A 30 32.51 -5.75 -12.49
N GLY A 31 31.98 -6.34 -11.42
CA GLY A 31 32.78 -6.93 -10.33
C GLY A 31 33.36 -5.93 -9.34
N GLN A 32 32.91 -4.67 -9.36
CA GLN A 32 33.41 -3.66 -8.43
C GLN A 32 32.82 -3.87 -7.04
N ASN A 33 33.62 -3.66 -6.00
CA ASN A 33 33.11 -3.49 -4.64
C ASN A 33 32.45 -2.11 -4.54
N VAL A 34 31.27 -2.00 -3.94
CA VAL A 34 30.48 -0.77 -3.95
C VAL A 34 30.20 -0.30 -2.52
N ILE A 35 30.26 1.02 -2.28
CA ILE A 35 29.77 1.65 -1.05
C ILE A 35 28.65 2.65 -1.35
N LEU A 36 27.49 2.44 -0.72
CA LEU A 36 26.34 3.33 -0.72
C LEU A 36 26.42 4.21 0.53
N TYR A 37 27.00 5.40 0.37
CA TYR A 37 27.30 6.28 1.50
C TYR A 37 26.19 7.30 1.72
N GLY A 38 25.66 7.39 2.95
CA GLY A 38 24.62 8.34 3.34
C GLY A 38 23.30 7.67 3.71
N SER A 39 22.23 8.47 3.74
CA SER A 39 20.89 8.10 4.21
C SER A 39 20.21 7.04 3.29
N GLY A 40 20.66 5.78 3.31
CA GLY A 40 20.14 4.68 2.49
C GLY A 40 18.77 4.11 2.90
N GLY A 41 18.02 4.80 3.76
CA GLY A 41 16.98 4.21 4.60
C GLY A 41 15.54 4.68 4.41
N CYS A 42 15.17 5.30 3.29
CA CYS A 42 13.76 5.47 2.96
C CYS A 42 13.55 5.71 1.46
N GLY A 43 13.33 4.62 0.75
CA GLY A 43 12.88 4.68 -0.61
C GLY A 43 11.41 5.08 -0.64
N LYS A 44 11.18 6.39 -0.77
CA LYS A 44 10.08 7.00 -1.52
C LYS A 44 8.74 7.19 -0.78
N CYS A 45 8.08 8.31 -1.09
CA CYS A 45 7.41 9.08 -0.06
C CYS A 45 6.17 9.82 -0.57
N LEU A 46 5.24 10.06 0.35
CA LEU A 46 3.98 10.76 0.12
C LEU A 46 4.16 12.27 0.38
N SER A 47 3.28 13.11 -0.17
CA SER A 47 3.19 14.49 0.31
C SER A 47 2.84 14.53 1.81
N PRO A 48 3.33 15.52 2.58
CA PRO A 48 3.08 15.60 4.03
C PRO A 48 1.61 15.52 4.44
N ASN A 49 0.71 16.03 3.59
CA ASN A 49 -0.73 16.08 3.86
C ASN A 49 -1.51 14.88 3.28
N GLN A 50 -0.86 13.91 2.64
CA GLN A 50 -1.52 12.73 2.13
C GLN A 50 -2.05 11.89 3.30
N GLY A 51 -3.33 11.52 3.26
CA GLY A 51 -3.92 10.62 4.25
C GLY A 51 -3.50 9.17 4.04
N VAL A 52 -3.18 8.50 5.14
CA VAL A 52 -2.75 7.10 5.22
C VAL A 52 -3.69 6.39 6.18
N LEU A 53 -4.16 5.20 5.81
CA LEU A 53 -5.11 4.44 6.61
C LEU A 53 -4.35 3.61 7.68
N LYS A 54 -4.63 3.86 8.95
CA LYS A 54 -4.13 3.05 10.08
C LYS A 54 -4.90 1.73 10.17
N TYR A 55 -4.29 0.74 10.81
CA TYR A 55 -4.87 -0.59 10.98
C TYR A 55 -6.19 -0.58 11.77
N ASP A 56 -6.36 0.37 12.69
CA ASP A 56 -7.61 0.59 13.43
C ASP A 56 -8.71 1.28 12.59
N GLY A 57 -8.42 1.63 11.33
CA GLY A 57 -9.32 2.32 10.40
C GLY A 57 -9.33 3.85 10.53
N SER A 58 -8.57 4.44 11.46
CA SER A 58 -8.33 5.89 11.49
C SER A 58 -7.43 6.34 10.35
N VAL A 59 -7.52 7.62 9.99
CA VAL A 59 -6.68 8.22 8.96
C VAL A 59 -5.67 9.15 9.63
N VAL A 60 -4.40 8.95 9.32
CA VAL A 60 -3.29 9.81 9.76
C VAL A 60 -2.66 10.46 8.54
N LYS A 61 -2.17 11.70 8.65
CA LYS A 61 -1.41 12.32 7.55
C LYS A 61 -0.01 11.72 7.52
N ALA A 62 0.59 11.62 6.34
CA ALA A 62 1.92 11.04 6.17
C ALA A 62 3.00 11.69 7.06
N LYS A 63 2.91 13.00 7.30
CA LYS A 63 3.83 13.73 8.21
C LYS A 63 3.66 13.40 9.69
N ASP A 64 2.48 12.91 10.07
CA ASP A 64 2.09 12.62 11.44
C ASP A 64 2.22 11.12 11.76
N VAL A 65 2.69 10.31 10.80
CA VAL A 65 3.00 8.88 10.99
C VAL A 65 4.23 8.75 11.89
N GLN A 66 4.13 7.89 12.90
CA GLN A 66 5.19 7.65 13.88
C GLN A 66 5.75 6.23 13.76
N LYS A 67 6.98 6.03 14.26
CA LYS A 67 7.55 4.68 14.40
C LYS A 67 6.62 3.83 15.29
N GLU A 68 6.52 2.55 14.97
CA GLU A 68 5.63 1.56 15.59
C GLU A 68 4.13 1.72 15.29
N ASP A 69 3.72 2.77 14.56
CA ASP A 69 2.35 2.84 14.06
C ASP A 69 2.01 1.61 13.21
N LEU A 70 0.77 1.15 13.35
CA LEU A 70 0.23 0.07 12.53
C LEU A 70 -0.61 0.67 11.40
N LEU A 71 -0.15 0.52 10.17
CA LEU A 71 -0.86 0.91 8.96
C LEU A 71 -1.67 -0.26 8.40
N MET A 72 -2.70 0.03 7.61
CA MET A 72 -3.52 -0.98 6.96
C MET A 72 -2.82 -1.54 5.71
N GLY A 73 -2.54 -2.84 5.69
CA GLY A 73 -2.04 -3.54 4.50
C GLY A 73 -3.13 -3.76 3.44
N ASP A 74 -2.71 -4.08 2.22
CA ASP A 74 -3.60 -4.40 1.10
C ASP A 74 -4.39 -5.72 1.28
N ASP A 75 -3.91 -6.56 2.19
CA ASP A 75 -4.51 -7.84 2.61
C ASP A 75 -5.33 -7.73 3.92
N SER A 76 -5.61 -6.51 4.39
CA SER A 76 -6.26 -6.23 5.68
C SER A 76 -5.47 -6.70 6.93
N THR A 77 -4.17 -6.93 6.81
CA THR A 77 -3.29 -7.22 7.95
C THR A 77 -2.44 -6.00 8.32
N PRO A 78 -1.94 -5.87 9.56
CA PRO A 78 -1.20 -4.68 9.96
C PRO A 78 0.17 -4.60 9.27
N ARG A 79 0.64 -3.37 9.05
CA ARG A 79 2.00 -3.02 8.63
C ARG A 79 2.63 -2.12 9.67
N ARG A 80 3.66 -2.58 10.36
CA ARG A 80 4.37 -1.80 11.39
C ARG A 80 5.35 -0.84 10.75
N VAL A 81 5.30 0.43 11.17
CA VAL A 81 6.28 1.44 10.78
C VAL A 81 7.61 1.20 11.52
N LEU A 82 8.65 0.87 10.76
CA LEU A 82 9.99 0.58 11.27
C LEU A 82 10.85 1.84 11.41
N SER A 83 10.67 2.80 10.51
CA SER A 83 11.39 4.07 10.48
C SER A 83 10.56 5.15 9.76
N ILE A 84 10.93 6.41 9.95
CA ILE A 84 10.32 7.59 9.31
C ILE A 84 11.40 8.44 8.65
N CYS A 85 11.03 9.20 7.61
CA CYS A 85 11.89 10.23 7.04
C CYS A 85 11.08 11.31 6.29
N THR A 86 11.68 12.45 6.02
CA THR A 86 11.02 13.58 5.34
C THR A 86 11.99 14.26 4.40
N GLY A 87 11.64 14.78 3.24
CA GLY A 87 12.66 15.36 2.36
C GLY A 87 12.12 16.26 1.27
N MET A 88 12.99 16.69 0.36
CA MET A 88 12.63 17.45 -0.83
C MET A 88 12.94 16.63 -2.08
N ASP A 89 11.99 16.59 -3.02
CA ASP A 89 12.16 15.96 -4.33
C ASP A 89 11.18 16.61 -5.33
N GLU A 90 11.28 16.27 -6.61
CA GLU A 90 10.21 16.57 -7.56
C GLU A 90 8.95 15.79 -7.16
N MET A 91 7.84 16.51 -7.02
CA MET A 91 6.55 15.99 -6.62
C MET A 91 5.64 15.81 -7.83
N PHE A 92 4.77 14.83 -7.77
CA PHE A 92 3.83 14.47 -8.81
C PHE A 92 2.44 14.30 -8.21
N ARG A 93 1.44 14.82 -8.92
CA ARG A 93 0.03 14.57 -8.65
C ARG A 93 -0.42 13.43 -9.53
N ILE A 94 -0.89 12.36 -8.90
CA ILE A 94 -1.49 11.22 -9.57
C ILE A 94 -2.98 11.29 -9.34
N GLU A 95 -3.74 11.58 -10.40
CA GLU A 95 -5.18 11.74 -10.33
C GLU A 95 -5.85 10.60 -11.08
N THR A 96 -6.70 9.85 -10.37
CA THR A 96 -7.49 8.77 -10.96
C THR A 96 -8.57 9.34 -11.88
N SER A 97 -9.09 8.53 -12.80
CA SER A 97 -10.21 8.88 -13.68
C SER A 97 -11.52 9.17 -12.93
N LYS A 98 -11.53 9.00 -11.60
CA LYS A 98 -12.67 9.24 -10.72
C LYS A 98 -12.41 10.36 -9.70
N GLY A 99 -11.29 11.07 -9.84
CA GLY A 99 -10.98 12.28 -9.06
C GLY A 99 -10.22 12.05 -7.76
N ASP A 100 -10.00 10.81 -7.32
CA ASP A 100 -9.09 10.56 -6.18
C ASP A 100 -7.66 10.94 -6.57
N VAL A 101 -6.93 11.52 -5.61
CA VAL A 101 -5.58 12.04 -5.80
C VAL A 101 -4.61 11.36 -4.84
N LEU A 102 -3.43 11.08 -5.36
CA LEU A 102 -2.24 10.69 -4.63
C LEU A 102 -1.11 11.65 -5.00
N ASN A 103 -0.55 12.37 -4.03
CA ASN A 103 0.59 13.25 -4.25
C ASN A 103 1.86 12.60 -3.69
N VAL A 104 2.85 12.39 -4.55
CA VAL A 104 4.02 11.57 -4.27
C VAL A 104 5.27 12.16 -4.90
N ASN A 105 6.44 11.72 -4.45
CA ASN A 105 7.69 12.14 -5.10
C ASN A 105 8.02 11.33 -6.37
N SER A 106 9.02 11.78 -7.12
CA SER A 106 9.49 11.18 -8.38
C SER A 106 9.84 9.70 -8.27
N ALA A 107 10.32 9.30 -7.10
CA ALA A 107 10.83 7.97 -6.88
C ALA A 107 9.72 7.02 -6.36
N HIS A 108 8.57 7.51 -5.88
CA HIS A 108 7.48 6.74 -5.26
C HIS A 108 7.06 5.50 -6.04
N ILE A 109 6.86 4.36 -5.34
CA ILE A 109 6.40 3.12 -5.98
C ILE A 109 4.87 3.11 -6.07
N LEU A 110 4.41 2.99 -7.30
CA LEU A 110 3.03 2.70 -7.64
C LEU A 110 2.82 1.20 -7.68
N SER A 111 1.86 0.72 -6.90
CA SER A 111 1.31 -0.62 -7.07
C SER A 111 0.21 -0.58 -8.12
N LEU A 112 0.47 -1.19 -9.29
CA LEU A 112 -0.43 -1.17 -10.43
C LEU A 112 -0.95 -2.57 -10.74
N LYS A 113 -2.26 -2.68 -10.97
CA LYS A 113 -2.91 -3.93 -11.37
C LYS A 113 -3.05 -4.00 -12.88
N CYS A 114 -2.68 -5.12 -13.48
CA CYS A 114 -2.87 -5.38 -14.89
C CYS A 114 -4.36 -5.57 -15.19
N SER A 115 -4.94 -4.63 -15.94
CA SER A 115 -6.34 -4.64 -16.34
C SER A 115 -6.58 -5.38 -17.67
N TYR A 116 -5.51 -5.67 -18.40
CA TYR A 116 -5.57 -6.24 -19.74
C TYR A 116 -5.54 -7.77 -19.69
N GLY A 117 -6.59 -8.40 -20.22
CA GLY A 117 -6.66 -9.86 -20.37
C GLY A 117 -6.51 -10.31 -21.81
N ASN A 118 -6.13 -11.57 -21.97
CA ASN A 118 -6.09 -12.23 -23.27
C ASN A 118 -7.52 -12.32 -23.82
N LYS A 119 -7.70 -12.00 -25.11
CA LYS A 119 -9.03 -11.98 -25.72
C LYS A 119 -8.98 -12.32 -27.20
N ILE A 120 -10.10 -12.85 -27.68
CA ILE A 120 -10.36 -13.12 -29.09
C ILE A 120 -11.45 -12.17 -29.58
N LYS A 121 -11.27 -11.57 -30.76
CA LYS A 121 -12.27 -10.75 -31.42
C LYS A 121 -12.48 -11.22 -32.86
N TRP A 122 -13.73 -11.35 -33.27
CA TRP A 122 -14.09 -11.51 -34.69
C TRP A 122 -14.07 -10.16 -35.40
N GLU A 123 -13.38 -10.07 -36.53
CA GLU A 123 -13.29 -8.89 -37.39
C GLU A 123 -14.03 -9.13 -38.69
N ALA A 124 -15.31 -8.75 -38.74
CA ALA A 124 -16.18 -9.04 -39.87
C ALA A 124 -15.67 -8.49 -41.21
N SER A 125 -15.10 -7.28 -41.22
CA SER A 125 -14.59 -6.63 -42.44
C SER A 125 -13.41 -7.34 -43.11
N THR A 126 -12.69 -8.19 -42.37
CA THR A 126 -11.51 -8.91 -42.87
C THR A 126 -11.63 -10.42 -42.65
N GLU A 127 -12.83 -10.88 -42.27
CA GLU A 127 -13.19 -12.26 -42.01
C GLU A 127 -12.09 -13.05 -41.27
N ARG A 128 -11.72 -12.54 -40.08
CA ARG A 128 -10.68 -13.17 -39.26
C ARG A 128 -10.97 -13.07 -37.78
N PHE A 129 -10.48 -14.05 -37.02
CA PHE A 129 -10.34 -13.94 -35.58
C PHE A 129 -8.98 -13.32 -35.25
N ARG A 130 -8.97 -12.31 -34.38
CA ARG A 130 -7.74 -11.74 -33.80
C ARG A 130 -7.64 -12.16 -32.34
N VAL A 131 -6.61 -12.92 -32.03
CA VAL A 131 -6.18 -13.20 -30.65
C VAL A 131 -5.24 -12.08 -30.25
N THR A 132 -5.48 -11.46 -29.11
CA THR A 132 -4.59 -10.43 -28.54
C THR A 132 -4.23 -10.79 -27.10
N TRP A 133 -2.96 -10.66 -26.73
CA TRP A 133 -2.46 -10.97 -25.39
C TRP A 133 -1.36 -9.99 -24.98
N ASN A 134 -1.03 -10.01 -23.69
CA ASN A 134 0.13 -9.31 -23.13
C ASN A 134 1.29 -10.29 -23.02
N GLU A 135 2.44 -9.93 -23.58
CA GLU A 135 3.70 -10.65 -23.40
C GLU A 135 4.78 -9.62 -23.05
N ASN A 136 5.39 -9.76 -21.87
CA ASN A 136 6.41 -8.85 -21.35
C ASN A 136 6.02 -7.37 -21.40
N GLY A 137 4.76 -7.04 -21.11
CA GLY A 137 4.24 -5.67 -21.13
C GLY A 137 3.96 -5.12 -22.53
N MET A 138 4.16 -5.92 -23.58
CA MET A 138 3.82 -5.58 -24.95
C MET A 138 2.53 -6.27 -25.39
N ARG A 139 1.66 -5.52 -26.07
CA ARG A 139 0.49 -6.10 -26.72
C ARG A 139 0.92 -6.86 -27.97
N LYS A 140 0.69 -8.16 -27.97
CA LYS A 140 0.88 -9.03 -29.12
C LYS A 140 -0.47 -9.38 -29.72
N SER A 141 -0.46 -9.69 -31.01
CA SER A 141 -1.65 -10.16 -31.70
C SER A 141 -1.32 -11.17 -32.79
N LYS A 142 -2.20 -12.15 -32.98
CA LYS A 142 -2.14 -13.11 -34.07
C LYS A 142 -3.54 -13.29 -34.66
N THR A 143 -3.61 -13.38 -35.98
CA THR A 143 -4.88 -13.48 -36.71
C THR A 143 -5.06 -14.84 -37.37
N PHE A 144 -6.29 -15.30 -37.40
CA PHE A 144 -6.73 -16.55 -38.04
C PHE A 144 -7.86 -16.19 -39.00
N SER A 145 -7.54 -16.09 -40.30
CA SER A 145 -8.50 -15.69 -41.34
C SER A 145 -9.18 -16.89 -41.98
N LEU A 146 -10.36 -16.66 -42.57
CA LEU A 146 -11.07 -17.65 -43.38
C LEU A 146 -10.28 -18.01 -44.64
N PHE A 147 -9.52 -17.07 -45.21
CA PHE A 147 -8.63 -17.36 -46.34
C PHE A 147 -7.64 -18.50 -46.04
N THR A 148 -7.00 -18.47 -44.86
CA THR A 148 -6.02 -19.49 -44.47
C THR A 148 -6.66 -20.75 -43.88
N HIS A 149 -7.82 -20.63 -43.22
CA HIS A 149 -8.42 -21.71 -42.43
C HIS A 149 -9.72 -22.28 -43.02
N LYS A 150 -10.11 -21.83 -44.22
CA LYS A 150 -11.29 -22.23 -45.03
C LYS A 150 -12.64 -21.90 -44.41
N THR A 151 -12.89 -22.26 -43.16
CA THR A 151 -14.17 -22.02 -42.48
C THR A 151 -13.99 -21.22 -41.19
N LYS A 152 -15.09 -20.59 -40.76
CA LYS A 152 -15.12 -19.80 -39.52
C LYS A 152 -14.89 -20.68 -38.30
N GLU A 153 -15.38 -21.91 -38.31
CA GLU A 153 -15.27 -22.89 -37.23
C GLU A 153 -13.80 -23.32 -37.04
N ILE A 154 -13.09 -23.61 -38.13
CA ILE A 154 -11.67 -24.00 -38.07
C ILE A 154 -10.83 -22.81 -37.61
N ALA A 155 -11.08 -21.60 -38.15
CA ALA A 155 -10.38 -20.39 -37.75
C ALA A 155 -10.60 -20.08 -36.25
N LYS A 156 -11.83 -20.24 -35.75
CA LYS A 156 -12.18 -20.06 -34.34
C LYS A 156 -11.47 -21.09 -33.47
N LYS A 157 -11.52 -22.38 -33.84
CA LYS A 157 -10.86 -23.45 -33.10
C LYS A 157 -9.36 -23.20 -32.94
N LYS A 158 -8.68 -22.77 -34.01
CA LYS A 158 -7.25 -22.41 -33.96
C LYS A 158 -6.95 -21.19 -33.10
N ALA A 159 -7.84 -20.19 -33.11
CA ALA A 159 -7.74 -19.03 -32.24
C ALA A 159 -7.92 -19.41 -30.75
N ASP A 160 -8.89 -20.28 -30.45
CA ASP A 160 -9.16 -20.79 -29.11
C ASP A 160 -8.00 -21.67 -28.60
N GLU A 161 -7.45 -22.56 -29.44
CA GLU A 161 -6.26 -23.36 -29.15
C GLU A 161 -5.09 -22.46 -28.73
N LEU A 162 -4.79 -21.40 -29.49
CA LEU A 162 -3.74 -20.46 -29.10
C LEU A 162 -4.07 -19.73 -27.79
N LEU A 163 -5.31 -19.25 -27.61
CA LEU A 163 -5.67 -18.53 -26.39
C LEU A 163 -5.49 -19.41 -25.14
N SER A 164 -5.82 -20.70 -25.24
CA SER A 164 -5.71 -21.65 -24.14
C SER A 164 -4.27 -21.92 -23.68
N THR A 165 -3.27 -21.73 -24.55
CA THR A 165 -1.85 -21.89 -24.18
C THR A 165 -1.23 -20.63 -23.61
N LEU A 166 -1.90 -19.48 -23.71
CA LEU A 166 -1.39 -18.19 -23.27
C LEU A 166 -1.80 -17.90 -21.82
N ALA A 167 -0.80 -17.75 -20.94
CA ALA A 167 -1.02 -17.28 -19.58
C ALA A 167 -1.62 -15.86 -19.58
N SER A 168 -2.66 -15.64 -18.79
CA SER A 168 -3.27 -14.32 -18.61
C SER A 168 -2.60 -13.62 -17.42
N ARG A 169 -2.12 -12.40 -17.67
CA ARG A 169 -1.58 -11.51 -16.61
C ARG A 169 -2.66 -10.63 -15.98
N LYS A 170 -3.93 -10.76 -16.39
CA LYS A 170 -5.02 -9.94 -15.85
C LYS A 170 -5.14 -10.18 -14.34
N GLY A 171 -5.09 -9.10 -13.57
CA GLY A 171 -5.16 -9.14 -12.11
C GLY A 171 -3.81 -9.18 -11.41
N GLU A 172 -2.70 -9.47 -12.12
CA GLU A 172 -1.34 -9.37 -11.60
C GLU A 172 -1.06 -7.94 -11.13
N VAL A 173 -0.44 -7.80 -9.96
CA VAL A 173 -0.02 -6.51 -9.41
C VAL A 173 1.47 -6.38 -9.67
N ILE A 174 1.92 -5.19 -10.05
CA ILE A 174 3.34 -4.88 -10.21
C ILE A 174 3.66 -3.61 -9.44
N ASP A 175 4.91 -3.47 -9.04
CA ASP A 175 5.42 -2.31 -8.32
C ASP A 175 6.44 -1.57 -9.21
N ILE A 176 6.14 -0.31 -9.54
CA ILE A 176 6.95 0.51 -10.46
C ILE A 176 7.10 1.94 -9.92
N SER A 177 8.28 2.55 -10.03
CA SER A 177 8.44 3.95 -9.60
C SER A 177 7.70 4.92 -10.54
N VAL A 178 7.33 6.11 -10.04
CA VAL A 178 6.75 7.17 -10.88
C VAL A 178 7.69 7.52 -12.05
N ARG A 179 8.99 7.66 -11.79
CA ARG A 179 10.01 7.91 -12.81
C ARG A 179 10.03 6.83 -13.91
N ASP A 180 10.04 5.56 -13.51
CA ASP A 180 10.11 4.44 -14.46
C ASP A 180 8.80 4.34 -15.24
N TYR A 181 7.65 4.52 -14.57
CA TYR A 181 6.35 4.60 -15.22
C TYR A 181 6.33 5.66 -16.31
N LEU A 182 6.85 6.87 -16.05
CA LEU A 182 6.88 7.95 -17.03
C LEU A 182 7.69 7.58 -18.29
N SER A 183 8.74 6.76 -18.15
CA SER A 183 9.55 6.26 -19.29
C SER A 183 8.85 5.20 -20.14
N LYS A 184 7.80 4.55 -19.62
CA LYS A 184 7.08 3.49 -20.36
C LYS A 184 6.28 4.04 -21.54
N SER A 185 6.11 3.20 -22.57
CA SER A 185 5.28 3.51 -23.73
C SER A 185 3.80 3.61 -23.35
N ASN A 186 3.02 4.38 -24.11
CA ASN A 186 1.57 4.49 -23.89
C ASN A 186 0.86 3.13 -23.98
N ALA A 187 1.31 2.25 -24.88
CA ALA A 187 0.75 0.90 -24.99
C ALA A 187 0.98 0.05 -23.73
N TRP A 188 2.13 0.20 -23.06
CA TRP A 188 2.40 -0.42 -21.76
C TRP A 188 1.52 0.22 -20.68
N LYS A 189 1.53 1.56 -20.60
CA LYS A 189 0.75 2.34 -19.62
C LYS A 189 -0.73 2.04 -19.70
N ASP A 190 -1.27 1.73 -20.89
CA ASP A 190 -2.68 1.39 -21.09
C ASP A 190 -3.11 0.05 -20.46
N GLN A 191 -2.17 -0.79 -20.04
CA GLN A 191 -2.46 -2.12 -19.49
C GLN A 191 -2.53 -2.08 -17.97
N TYR A 192 -1.75 -1.21 -17.33
CA TYR A 192 -1.59 -1.13 -15.88
C TYR A 192 -2.35 0.06 -15.30
N ARG A 193 -2.99 -0.16 -14.14
CA ARG A 193 -3.98 0.75 -13.56
C ARG A 193 -3.77 0.80 -12.05
N LEU A 194 -4.05 1.94 -11.43
CA LEU A 194 -4.15 1.98 -9.97
C LEU A 194 -5.34 1.12 -9.55
N PHE A 195 -5.28 0.59 -8.35
CA PHE A 195 -6.38 -0.22 -7.82
C PHE A 195 -6.64 0.09 -6.36
N LYS A 196 -7.86 -0.23 -5.95
CA LYS A 196 -8.33 -0.15 -4.57
C LYS A 196 -8.66 -1.53 -4.05
N VAL A 197 -8.67 -1.66 -2.74
CA VAL A 197 -9.15 -2.85 -2.03
C VAL A 197 -10.01 -2.42 -0.85
N GLY A 198 -10.98 -3.26 -0.47
CA GLY A 198 -11.67 -3.11 0.81
C GLY A 198 -10.73 -3.40 1.97
N ALA A 199 -11.14 -3.05 3.19
CA ALA A 199 -10.38 -3.30 4.40
C ALA A 199 -11.26 -3.97 5.46
N ASN A 200 -10.68 -4.93 6.18
CA ASN A 200 -11.24 -5.46 7.41
C ASN A 200 -10.53 -4.82 8.61
N PHE A 201 -11.31 -4.23 9.50
CA PHE A 201 -10.79 -3.59 10.70
C PHE A 201 -10.80 -4.56 11.89
N PRO A 202 -9.91 -4.36 12.88
CA PRO A 202 -10.01 -5.03 14.17
C PRO A 202 -11.41 -4.88 14.76
N ARG A 203 -11.92 -5.94 15.39
CA ARG A 203 -13.30 -5.96 15.90
C ARG A 203 -13.52 -4.88 16.96
N GLN A 204 -14.29 -3.84 16.61
CA GLN A 204 -14.65 -2.72 17.49
C GLN A 204 -16.13 -2.75 17.96
N ASP A 205 -16.92 -3.72 17.51
CA ASP A 205 -18.38 -3.76 17.60
C ASP A 205 -18.94 -4.73 18.66
N LYS A 206 -18.21 -4.97 19.76
CA LYS A 206 -18.67 -5.88 20.82
C LYS A 206 -19.96 -5.42 21.53
N GLU A 207 -20.19 -4.12 21.61
CA GLU A 207 -21.36 -3.51 22.27
C GLU A 207 -21.82 -2.29 21.47
N LEU A 208 -22.73 -2.53 20.52
CA LEU A 208 -23.37 -1.47 19.75
C LEU A 208 -24.64 -1.01 20.49
N LEU A 209 -24.77 0.30 20.67
CA LEU A 209 -25.93 0.88 21.37
C LEU A 209 -27.23 0.73 20.57
N ILE A 210 -27.12 0.61 19.25
CA ILE A 210 -28.24 0.54 18.31
C ILE A 210 -27.91 -0.53 17.29
N ASP A 211 -28.92 -1.23 16.80
CA ASP A 211 -28.75 -2.17 15.69
C ASP A 211 -28.17 -1.44 14.44
N PRO A 212 -27.16 -2.03 13.76
CA PRO A 212 -26.54 -1.40 12.59
C PRO A 212 -27.51 -1.09 11.44
N TYR A 213 -28.47 -1.99 11.17
CA TYR A 213 -29.46 -1.78 10.12
C TYR A 213 -30.40 -0.63 10.49
N TYR A 214 -30.91 -0.62 11.73
CA TYR A 214 -31.73 0.49 12.22
C TYR A 214 -30.98 1.83 12.15
N LEU A 215 -29.69 1.86 12.50
CA LEU A 215 -28.88 3.08 12.38
C LEU A 215 -28.87 3.59 10.93
N GLY A 216 -28.63 2.72 9.96
CA GLY A 216 -28.65 3.09 8.55
C GLY A 216 -30.01 3.65 8.11
N LEU A 217 -31.08 2.95 8.49
CA LEU A 217 -32.46 3.35 8.19
C LEU A 217 -32.81 4.73 8.80
N TRP A 218 -32.44 4.96 10.07
CA TRP A 218 -32.67 6.23 10.76
C TRP A 218 -31.84 7.38 10.19
N LEU A 219 -30.61 7.10 9.73
CA LEU A 219 -29.78 8.12 9.10
C LEU A 219 -30.42 8.65 7.82
N GLY A 220 -31.10 7.80 7.04
CA GLY A 220 -31.86 8.27 5.89
C GLY A 220 -33.25 8.82 6.24
N ASP A 221 -34.20 7.91 6.49
CA ASP A 221 -35.63 8.23 6.66
C ASP A 221 -36.04 8.69 8.06
N GLY A 222 -35.06 8.76 8.98
CA GLY A 222 -35.30 9.24 10.33
C GLY A 222 -35.34 10.77 10.43
N THR A 223 -36.01 11.27 11.48
CA THR A 223 -35.96 12.71 11.77
C THR A 223 -34.61 13.11 12.37
N SER A 224 -34.25 14.39 12.33
CA SER A 224 -32.97 14.85 12.92
C SER A 224 -32.93 14.76 14.45
N ILE A 225 -34.06 14.59 15.16
CA ILE A 225 -34.12 14.75 16.63
C ILE A 225 -34.94 13.67 17.37
N GLU A 226 -35.79 12.92 16.67
CA GLU A 226 -36.62 11.83 17.19
C GLU A 226 -36.24 10.49 16.55
N PRO A 227 -36.43 9.36 17.25
CA PRO A 227 -36.19 8.00 16.73
C PRO A 227 -37.27 7.52 15.73
N ASP A 228 -38.02 8.46 15.15
CA ASP A 228 -39.09 8.18 14.20
C ASP A 228 -38.52 7.81 12.85
N ILE A 229 -39.17 6.88 12.15
CA ILE A 229 -38.87 6.46 10.76
C ILE A 229 -40.09 6.74 9.90
N SER A 230 -39.90 7.38 8.74
CA SER A 230 -40.97 7.60 7.76
C SER A 230 -40.86 6.57 6.64
N THR A 231 -41.79 5.62 6.54
CA THR A 231 -41.71 4.58 5.49
C THR A 231 -43.08 4.09 5.05
N ILE A 232 -43.17 3.73 3.76
CA ILE A 232 -44.32 3.04 3.17
C ILE A 232 -44.07 1.55 2.93
N GLU A 233 -42.83 1.09 3.14
CA GLU A 233 -42.38 -0.25 2.75
C GLU A 233 -42.78 -1.26 3.84
N PRO A 234 -43.59 -2.28 3.52
CA PRO A 234 -44.07 -3.26 4.52
C PRO A 234 -42.93 -4.10 5.10
N GLU A 235 -41.91 -4.44 4.31
CA GLU A 235 -40.74 -5.19 4.77
C GLU A 235 -39.99 -4.44 5.91
N ILE A 236 -39.92 -3.10 5.83
CA ILE A 236 -39.30 -2.27 6.86
C ILE A 236 -40.16 -2.24 8.13
N VAL A 237 -41.49 -2.16 8.00
CA VAL A 237 -42.41 -2.15 9.14
C VAL A 237 -42.36 -3.49 9.90
N GLU A 238 -42.30 -4.61 9.19
CA GLU A 238 -42.14 -5.94 9.78
C GLU A 238 -40.82 -6.03 10.55
N TRP A 239 -39.71 -5.60 9.94
CA TRP A 239 -38.40 -5.58 10.60
C TRP A 239 -38.39 -4.69 11.85
N LEU A 240 -38.96 -3.47 11.78
CA LEU A 240 -39.06 -2.56 12.91
C LEU A 240 -39.91 -3.12 14.06
N THR A 241 -40.91 -3.95 13.75
CA THR A 241 -41.75 -4.62 14.76
C THR A 241 -40.91 -5.61 15.56
N VAL A 242 -40.17 -6.49 14.86
CA VAL A 242 -39.25 -7.45 15.51
C VAL A 242 -38.16 -6.74 16.31
N TYR A 243 -37.58 -5.66 15.76
CA TYR A 243 -36.56 -4.89 16.49
C TYR A 243 -37.13 -4.19 17.73
N ALA A 244 -38.36 -3.68 17.67
CA ALA A 244 -39.03 -3.11 18.84
C ALA A 244 -39.23 -4.16 19.95
N GLU A 245 -39.66 -5.38 19.59
CA GLU A 245 -39.83 -6.50 20.53
C GLU A 245 -38.51 -6.88 21.20
N GLN A 246 -37.41 -6.94 20.46
CA GLN A 246 -36.06 -7.19 21.01
C GLN A 246 -35.60 -6.14 22.02
N LEU A 247 -36.18 -4.94 21.98
CA LEU A 247 -35.89 -3.85 22.93
C LEU A 247 -36.86 -3.82 24.12
N ASP A 248 -37.78 -4.78 24.23
CA ASP A 248 -38.93 -4.75 25.13
C ASP A 248 -39.79 -3.47 24.93
N GLN A 249 -39.99 -3.08 23.67
CA GLN A 249 -40.73 -1.90 23.24
C GLN A 249 -41.79 -2.26 22.19
N THR A 250 -42.60 -1.28 21.81
CA THR A 250 -43.68 -1.45 20.84
C THR A 250 -43.54 -0.45 19.70
N LEU A 251 -43.76 -0.92 18.47
CA LEU A 251 -43.86 -0.07 17.30
C LEU A 251 -45.24 0.60 17.26
N LYS A 252 -45.28 1.91 17.13
CA LYS A 252 -46.51 2.69 16.99
C LYS A 252 -46.47 3.52 15.71
N ARG A 253 -47.52 3.40 14.90
CA ARG A 253 -47.75 4.29 13.77
C ARG A 253 -48.40 5.58 14.25
N ARG A 254 -47.88 6.74 13.84
CA ARG A 254 -48.52 8.04 14.11
C ARG A 254 -49.79 8.18 13.25
N LYS A 255 -50.85 8.74 13.84
CA LYS A 255 -52.17 8.89 13.22
C LYS A 255 -52.07 9.57 11.85
N ASP A 256 -52.76 9.00 10.85
CA ASP A 256 -52.87 9.51 9.48
C ASP A 256 -51.52 9.80 8.80
N SER A 257 -50.47 9.06 9.15
CA SER A 257 -49.11 9.27 8.62
C SER A 257 -48.43 7.95 8.22
N ILE A 258 -47.28 8.07 7.56
CA ILE A 258 -46.35 6.97 7.26
C ILE A 258 -45.21 6.89 8.29
N VAL A 259 -45.37 7.59 9.42
CA VAL A 259 -44.33 7.72 10.45
C VAL A 259 -44.55 6.68 11.53
N TYR A 260 -43.50 5.92 11.83
CA TYR A 260 -43.47 4.92 12.88
C TYR A 260 -42.48 5.34 13.97
N THR A 261 -42.83 5.06 15.22
CA THR A 261 -41.99 5.34 16.38
C THR A 261 -41.97 4.14 17.30
N ILE A 262 -40.79 3.80 17.81
CA ILE A 262 -40.63 2.72 18.80
C ILE A 262 -40.75 3.35 20.18
N THR A 263 -41.71 2.89 20.97
CA THR A 263 -42.03 3.43 22.30
C THR A 263 -42.17 2.32 23.33
N GLY A 264 -41.71 2.59 24.54
CA GLY A 264 -41.79 1.63 25.64
C GLY A 264 -41.64 2.28 27.02
N PRO A 265 -41.74 1.46 28.07
CA PRO A 265 -41.65 1.91 29.46
C PRO A 265 -40.30 2.59 29.74
N THR A 266 -40.27 3.49 30.74
CA THR A 266 -39.08 4.28 31.09
C THR A 266 -37.93 3.43 31.67
N SER A 267 -38.19 2.17 32.01
CA SER A 267 -37.23 1.22 32.56
C SER A 267 -36.20 0.71 31.54
N SER A 268 -36.51 0.73 30.24
CA SER A 268 -35.53 0.40 29.19
C SER A 268 -34.88 1.66 28.61
N LEU A 269 -33.59 1.57 28.26
CA LEU A 269 -32.89 2.70 27.63
C LEU A 269 -33.49 2.96 26.24
N ARG A 270 -34.34 3.99 26.16
CA ARG A 270 -35.04 4.40 24.93
C ARG A 270 -34.08 4.68 23.77
N LEU A 271 -34.51 4.41 22.54
CA LEU A 271 -33.73 4.68 21.32
C LEU A 271 -33.27 6.14 21.22
N ARG A 272 -34.11 7.10 21.58
CA ARG A 272 -33.71 8.51 21.63
C ARG A 272 -32.51 8.76 22.55
N SER A 273 -32.46 8.10 23.70
CA SER A 273 -31.34 8.22 24.64
C SER A 273 -30.06 7.63 24.03
N ARG A 274 -30.16 6.49 23.34
CA ARG A 274 -29.05 5.86 22.61
C ARG A 274 -28.53 6.77 21.48
N LEU A 275 -29.43 7.37 20.68
CA LEU A 275 -29.08 8.34 19.64
C LEU A 275 -28.37 9.57 20.24
N LYS A 276 -28.83 10.05 21.39
CA LYS A 276 -28.18 11.15 22.12
C LYS A 276 -26.77 10.78 22.60
N MET A 277 -26.61 9.57 23.16
CA MET A 277 -25.29 9.06 23.60
C MET A 277 -24.30 8.90 22.45
N LEU A 278 -24.79 8.61 21.24
CA LEU A 278 -23.99 8.54 20.02
C LEU A 278 -23.79 9.92 19.33
N ASN A 279 -24.27 11.01 19.93
CA ASN A 279 -24.19 12.36 19.37
C ASN A 279 -24.83 12.50 17.97
N LEU A 280 -25.92 11.77 17.72
CA LEU A 280 -26.60 11.73 16.42
C LEU A 280 -27.70 12.79 16.28
N LEU A 281 -28.30 13.24 17.39
CA LEU A 281 -29.39 14.21 17.37
C LEU A 281 -28.89 15.58 16.87
N GLY A 282 -29.46 16.06 15.76
CA GLY A 282 -29.04 17.29 15.08
C GLY A 282 -27.72 17.17 14.32
N ASN A 283 -27.08 16.00 14.34
CA ASN A 283 -25.75 15.76 13.79
C ASN A 283 -25.67 14.36 13.18
N LYS A 284 -26.42 14.12 12.10
CA LYS A 284 -26.41 12.82 11.40
C LYS A 284 -25.01 12.53 10.83
N HIS A 285 -24.39 11.47 11.32
CA HIS A 285 -23.11 10.91 10.90
C HIS A 285 -23.09 9.42 11.23
N ILE A 286 -22.16 8.64 10.68
CA ILE A 286 -22.00 7.23 11.03
C ILE A 286 -20.97 7.14 12.16
N PRO A 287 -21.33 6.70 13.39
CA PRO A 287 -20.36 6.66 14.48
C PRO A 287 -19.24 5.66 14.21
N GLU A 288 -18.06 5.95 14.75
CA GLU A 288 -16.82 5.24 14.42
C GLU A 288 -16.89 3.72 14.61
N LYS A 289 -17.53 3.25 15.69
CA LYS A 289 -17.73 1.81 15.96
C LYS A 289 -18.50 1.07 14.87
N TYR A 290 -19.36 1.77 14.12
CA TYR A 290 -20.11 1.22 13.00
C TYR A 290 -19.33 1.37 11.71
N LEU A 291 -18.72 2.55 11.49
CA LEU A 291 -17.93 2.87 10.30
C LEU A 291 -16.69 1.96 10.16
N LYS A 292 -16.11 1.55 11.29
CA LYS A 292 -14.93 0.69 11.42
C LYS A 292 -15.24 -0.63 12.12
N GLY A 293 -16.52 -0.99 12.19
CA GLY A 293 -16.98 -2.26 12.75
C GLY A 293 -16.61 -3.46 11.88
N SER A 294 -17.09 -4.64 12.26
CA SER A 294 -16.95 -5.82 11.40
C SER A 294 -17.54 -5.58 10.02
N ARG A 295 -17.14 -6.41 9.04
CA ARG A 295 -17.73 -6.34 7.70
C ARG A 295 -19.26 -6.47 7.75
N GLU A 296 -19.78 -7.36 8.59
CA GLU A 296 -21.22 -7.56 8.78
C GLU A 296 -21.92 -6.30 9.30
N THR A 297 -21.41 -5.69 10.37
CA THR A 297 -21.92 -4.42 10.91
C THR A 297 -21.98 -3.34 9.82
N ARG A 298 -20.90 -3.20 9.05
CA ARG A 298 -20.83 -2.22 7.96
C ARG A 298 -21.82 -2.50 6.82
N MET A 299 -22.00 -3.77 6.45
CA MET A 299 -22.98 -4.18 5.43
C MET A 299 -24.41 -3.89 5.87
N GLN A 300 -24.74 -4.10 7.16
CA GLN A 300 -26.05 -3.81 7.72
C GLN A 300 -26.35 -2.30 7.77
N VAL A 301 -25.38 -1.46 8.18
CA VAL A 301 -25.55 0.01 8.08
C VAL A 301 -25.80 0.44 6.64
N LEU A 302 -25.03 -0.10 5.70
CA LEU A 302 -25.20 0.24 4.29
C LEU A 302 -26.55 -0.23 3.74
N ALA A 303 -27.02 -1.42 4.15
CA ALA A 303 -28.34 -1.93 3.79
C ALA A 303 -29.47 -1.00 4.27
N GLY A 304 -29.42 -0.56 5.54
CA GLY A 304 -30.42 0.38 6.08
C GLY A 304 -30.45 1.71 5.33
N LEU A 305 -29.28 2.27 4.99
CA LEU A 305 -29.18 3.50 4.17
C LEU A 305 -29.74 3.32 2.75
N ILE A 306 -29.54 2.15 2.16
CA ILE A 306 -30.08 1.82 0.83
C ILE A 306 -31.61 1.67 0.91
N ASP A 307 -32.11 0.93 1.90
CA ASP A 307 -33.54 0.72 2.10
C ASP A 307 -34.31 2.01 2.41
N SER A 308 -33.66 3.03 2.98
CA SER A 308 -34.24 4.37 3.11
C SER A 308 -34.09 5.22 1.84
N ASP A 309 -32.89 5.75 1.61
CA ASP A 309 -32.63 6.81 0.62
C ASP A 309 -31.97 6.29 -0.67
N GLY A 310 -31.62 5.01 -0.70
CA GLY A 310 -31.06 4.35 -1.87
C GLY A 310 -32.04 4.22 -3.02
N HIS A 311 -31.59 4.63 -4.20
CA HIS A 311 -32.30 4.45 -5.46
C HIS A 311 -31.45 3.60 -6.40
N LEU A 312 -32.07 2.69 -7.14
CA LEU A 312 -31.37 1.98 -8.20
C LEU A 312 -31.26 2.84 -9.45
N ASP A 313 -30.12 2.76 -10.14
CA ASP A 313 -30.01 3.30 -11.49
C ASP A 313 -31.13 2.73 -12.38
N SER A 314 -31.90 3.61 -13.02
CA SER A 314 -33.11 3.24 -13.75
C SER A 314 -32.82 2.42 -15.01
N ARG A 315 -31.59 2.48 -15.53
CA ARG A 315 -31.21 1.83 -16.79
C ARG A 315 -30.66 0.44 -16.57
N THR A 316 -29.73 0.27 -15.63
CA THR A 316 -29.04 -1.00 -15.41
C THR A 316 -29.49 -1.74 -14.17
N ARG A 317 -30.12 -1.05 -13.20
CA ARG A 317 -30.49 -1.57 -11.88
C ARG A 317 -29.34 -2.29 -11.15
N SER A 318 -28.09 -1.98 -11.49
CA SER A 318 -26.87 -2.64 -10.96
C SER A 318 -25.96 -1.66 -10.22
N THR A 319 -26.53 -0.53 -9.78
CA THR A 319 -25.82 0.56 -9.11
C THR A 319 -26.81 1.25 -8.18
N TYR A 320 -26.37 1.55 -6.97
CA TYR A 320 -27.12 2.39 -6.04
C TYR A 320 -26.71 3.86 -6.20
N GLU A 321 -27.69 4.74 -6.14
CA GLU A 321 -27.56 6.18 -5.99
C GLU A 321 -28.12 6.58 -4.62
N ILE A 322 -27.38 7.41 -3.88
CA ILE A 322 -27.84 8.03 -2.64
C ILE A 322 -27.64 9.55 -2.78
N ILE A 323 -28.65 10.33 -2.39
CA ILE A 323 -28.58 11.81 -2.41
C ILE A 323 -28.70 12.33 -0.98
N GLU A 324 -27.66 13.00 -0.51
CA GLU A 324 -27.61 13.55 0.85
C GLU A 324 -27.48 15.06 0.84
N LYS A 325 -28.18 15.73 1.77
CA LYS A 325 -28.00 17.17 1.98
C LYS A 325 -26.72 17.47 2.76
N GLY A 326 -26.36 16.59 3.70
CA GLY A 326 -25.21 16.76 4.60
C GLY A 326 -23.92 16.23 3.97
N PRO A 327 -22.88 17.06 3.77
CA PRO A 327 -21.61 16.59 3.19
C PRO A 327 -20.83 15.64 4.11
N ASN A 328 -21.06 15.67 5.43
CA ASN A 328 -20.39 14.79 6.39
C ASN A 328 -20.93 13.36 6.29
N LEU A 329 -22.25 13.18 6.32
CA LEU A 329 -22.86 11.85 6.17
C LEU A 329 -22.49 11.22 4.83
N MET A 330 -22.48 11.97 3.73
CA MET A 330 -22.03 11.43 2.43
C MET A 330 -20.56 10.98 2.46
N LYS A 331 -19.66 11.70 3.16
CA LYS A 331 -18.26 11.25 3.33
C LYS A 331 -18.18 9.93 4.10
N ASP A 332 -18.99 9.76 5.13
CA ASP A 332 -19.07 8.51 5.89
C ASP A 332 -19.60 7.37 5.02
N ILE A 333 -20.63 7.62 4.20
CA ILE A 333 -21.17 6.64 3.24
C ILE A 333 -20.11 6.22 2.21
N VAL A 334 -19.34 7.18 1.69
CA VAL A 334 -18.24 6.92 0.76
C VAL A 334 -17.16 6.06 1.43
N PHE A 335 -16.76 6.41 2.66
CA PHE A 335 -15.78 5.62 3.42
C PHE A 335 -16.31 4.21 3.70
N LEU A 336 -17.53 4.09 4.22
CA LEU A 336 -18.21 2.82 4.51
C LEU A 336 -18.21 1.92 3.28
N SER A 337 -18.68 2.44 2.15
CA SER A 337 -18.79 1.70 0.89
C SER A 337 -17.43 1.25 0.37
N ARG A 338 -16.43 2.15 0.38
CA ARG A 338 -15.06 1.83 -0.06
C ARG A 338 -14.40 0.79 0.84
N SER A 339 -14.62 0.89 2.15
CA SER A 339 -14.09 -0.04 3.13
C SER A 339 -14.65 -1.45 2.96
N LEU A 340 -15.88 -1.59 2.44
CA LEU A 340 -16.51 -2.87 2.10
C LEU A 340 -16.03 -3.48 0.77
N GLY A 341 -15.20 -2.74 0.02
CA GLY A 341 -14.72 -3.15 -1.30
C GLY A 341 -15.62 -2.68 -2.46
N PHE A 342 -16.57 -1.77 -2.23
CA PHE A 342 -17.37 -1.20 -3.29
C PHE A 342 -16.76 0.09 -3.83
N ALA A 343 -16.94 0.35 -5.12
CA ALA A 343 -16.56 1.63 -5.69
C ALA A 343 -17.64 2.66 -5.31
N CYS A 344 -17.24 3.72 -4.61
CA CYS A 344 -18.13 4.81 -4.25
C CYS A 344 -17.48 6.18 -4.47
N TYR A 345 -18.22 7.07 -5.11
CA TYR A 345 -17.81 8.45 -5.41
C TYR A 345 -19.00 9.38 -5.27
N SER A 346 -18.77 10.55 -4.70
CA SER A 346 -19.77 11.60 -4.56
C SER A 346 -19.38 12.87 -5.32
N HIS A 347 -20.38 13.62 -5.78
CA HIS A 347 -20.19 14.93 -6.39
C HIS A 347 -21.31 15.89 -5.99
N PRO A 348 -21.07 17.21 -6.00
CA PRO A 348 -22.12 18.20 -5.80
C PRO A 348 -23.22 18.07 -6.86
N TYR A 349 -24.47 18.20 -6.43
CA TYR A 349 -25.66 18.08 -7.26
C TYR A 349 -26.70 19.13 -6.85
N GLU A 350 -27.17 19.95 -7.79
CA GLU A 350 -28.24 20.92 -7.55
C GLU A 350 -29.60 20.25 -7.64
N LYS A 351 -30.36 20.29 -6.53
CA LYS A 351 -31.73 19.75 -6.47
C LYS A 351 -32.71 20.90 -6.24
N THR A 352 -33.82 20.86 -6.98
CA THR A 352 -34.95 21.77 -6.75
C THR A 352 -36.06 21.02 -6.03
N CYS A 353 -36.37 21.43 -4.81
CA CYS A 353 -37.52 20.93 -4.06
C CYS A 353 -38.74 21.77 -4.44
N THR A 354 -39.64 21.21 -5.25
CA THR A 354 -40.83 21.92 -5.78
C THR A 354 -41.96 22.06 -4.76
N ASN A 355 -41.93 21.28 -3.68
CA ASN A 355 -43.04 21.16 -2.72
C ASN A 355 -42.87 22.06 -1.49
N GLY A 356 -42.02 23.09 -1.55
CA GLY A 356 -41.84 24.02 -0.45
C GLY A 356 -43.08 24.89 -0.25
N ALA A 357 -43.43 25.18 1.01
CA ALA A 357 -44.53 26.08 1.36
C ALA A 357 -44.38 27.47 0.70
N ASP A 358 -43.14 27.92 0.46
CA ASP A 358 -42.79 29.19 -0.18
C ASP A 358 -42.42 29.02 -1.68
N GLY A 359 -42.85 27.92 -2.31
CA GLY A 359 -42.50 27.58 -3.70
C GLY A 359 -41.19 26.78 -3.84
N PRO A 360 -40.72 26.58 -5.09
CA PRO A 360 -39.55 25.75 -5.37
C PRO A 360 -38.26 26.30 -4.75
N LYS A 361 -37.63 25.52 -3.86
CA LYS A 361 -36.33 25.87 -3.25
C LYS A 361 -35.20 25.07 -3.88
N LYS A 362 -34.20 25.75 -4.43
CA LYS A 362 -32.95 25.13 -4.92
C LYS A 362 -31.97 24.97 -3.76
N GLY A 363 -31.24 23.87 -3.76
CA GLY A 363 -30.13 23.66 -2.84
C GLY A 363 -29.10 22.70 -3.42
N THR A 364 -27.86 22.86 -2.96
CA THR A 364 -26.76 21.96 -3.27
C THR A 364 -26.81 20.74 -2.35
N TYR A 365 -26.82 19.56 -2.95
CA TYR A 365 -26.76 18.24 -2.31
C TYR A 365 -25.48 17.52 -2.76
N GLN A 366 -25.21 16.37 -2.16
CA GLN A 366 -24.21 15.43 -2.64
C GLN A 366 -24.91 14.21 -3.22
N ARG A 367 -24.52 13.81 -4.43
CA ARG A 367 -24.97 12.57 -5.06
C ARG A 367 -23.83 11.56 -5.05
N GLY A 368 -24.04 10.44 -4.35
CA GLY A 368 -23.14 9.30 -4.28
C GLY A 368 -23.61 8.17 -5.18
N HIS A 369 -22.68 7.49 -5.87
CA HIS A 369 -22.95 6.26 -6.61
C HIS A 369 -22.15 5.11 -6.03
N ILE A 370 -22.79 3.99 -5.73
CA ILE A 370 -22.17 2.76 -5.21
C ILE A 370 -22.34 1.66 -6.25
N TYR A 371 -21.22 1.16 -6.76
CA TYR A 371 -21.21 0.12 -7.79
C TYR A 371 -20.00 -0.81 -7.59
N GLY A 372 -20.08 -2.06 -8.04
CA GLY A 372 -19.03 -3.04 -7.81
C GLY A 372 -19.53 -4.47 -7.95
N GLU A 373 -18.61 -5.41 -7.78
CA GLU A 373 -18.94 -6.84 -7.62
C GLU A 373 -19.37 -7.10 -6.17
N GLY A 374 -20.34 -7.99 -5.94
CA GLY A 374 -20.83 -8.36 -4.60
C GLY A 374 -21.83 -7.37 -3.99
N LEU A 375 -22.47 -6.52 -4.79
CA LEU A 375 -23.54 -5.62 -4.31
C LEU A 375 -24.80 -6.37 -3.91
N GLU A 376 -25.04 -7.50 -4.56
CA GLU A 376 -26.11 -8.46 -4.28
C GLU A 376 -25.97 -9.09 -2.89
N ASP A 377 -24.78 -9.05 -2.29
CA ASP A 377 -24.53 -9.54 -0.93
C ASP A 377 -24.96 -8.55 0.15
N ILE A 378 -25.34 -7.32 -0.22
CA ILE A 378 -25.89 -6.35 0.73
C ILE A 378 -27.28 -6.84 1.17
N PRO A 379 -27.52 -6.99 2.49
CA PRO A 379 -28.78 -7.54 3.02
C PRO A 379 -29.94 -6.52 2.96
N VAL A 380 -30.21 -5.99 1.77
CA VAL A 380 -31.31 -5.07 1.47
C VAL A 380 -32.63 -5.82 1.64
N LEU A 381 -33.52 -5.28 2.46
CA LEU A 381 -34.83 -5.88 2.74
C LEU A 381 -35.83 -5.57 1.63
N VAL A 382 -35.87 -4.31 1.16
CA VAL A 382 -36.88 -3.85 0.21
C VAL A 382 -36.64 -4.51 -1.14
N SER A 383 -37.59 -5.35 -1.55
CA SER A 383 -37.50 -6.18 -2.75
C SER A 383 -37.23 -5.36 -4.02
N SER A 384 -37.88 -4.20 -4.15
CA SER A 384 -37.75 -3.28 -5.29
C SER A 384 -36.35 -2.64 -5.40
N LYS A 385 -35.59 -2.62 -4.30
CA LYS A 385 -34.24 -2.04 -4.18
C LYS A 385 -33.12 -3.09 -4.30
N LYS A 386 -33.42 -4.36 -4.51
CA LYS A 386 -32.38 -5.37 -4.78
C LYS A 386 -31.74 -5.15 -6.16
N VAL A 387 -30.42 -5.11 -6.20
CA VAL A 387 -29.65 -4.94 -7.45
C VAL A 387 -29.78 -6.16 -8.37
N VAL A 388 -29.66 -5.89 -9.67
CA VAL A 388 -29.37 -6.91 -10.68
C VAL A 388 -27.86 -7.05 -10.83
N PRO A 389 -27.32 -8.28 -10.95
CA PRO A 389 -25.89 -8.49 -11.19
C PRO A 389 -25.39 -7.68 -12.39
N ARG A 390 -24.20 -7.09 -12.22
CA ARG A 390 -23.64 -6.16 -13.20
C ARG A 390 -23.14 -6.92 -14.44
N ALA A 391 -23.68 -6.58 -15.61
CA ALA A 391 -23.22 -7.15 -16.89
C ALA A 391 -21.80 -6.67 -17.31
N GLN A 392 -21.34 -5.54 -16.77
CA GLN A 392 -20.04 -4.97 -17.13
C GLN A 392 -18.89 -5.70 -16.44
N ILE A 393 -18.05 -6.35 -17.26
CA ILE A 393 -16.90 -7.19 -16.83
C ILE A 393 -15.74 -6.37 -16.23
N LYS A 394 -15.75 -5.04 -16.37
CA LYS A 394 -14.66 -4.19 -15.87
C LYS A 394 -14.72 -4.09 -14.34
N ASP A 395 -13.64 -4.49 -13.68
CA ASP A 395 -13.40 -4.28 -12.25
C ASP A 395 -13.56 -2.79 -11.89
N ALA A 396 -14.49 -2.51 -10.97
CA ALA A 396 -14.87 -1.17 -10.56
C ALA A 396 -13.79 -0.48 -9.70
N LEU A 397 -12.92 -1.27 -9.06
CA LEU A 397 -11.83 -0.81 -8.21
C LEU A 397 -10.53 -0.57 -8.98
N VAL A 398 -10.50 -0.89 -10.28
CA VAL A 398 -9.33 -0.70 -11.15
C VAL A 398 -9.49 0.55 -12.02
N LEU A 399 -8.62 1.53 -11.76
CA LEU A 399 -8.80 2.91 -12.18
C LEU A 399 -7.70 3.37 -13.14
N GLY A 400 -8.12 4.03 -14.22
CA GLY A 400 -7.19 4.83 -15.02
C GLY A 400 -6.68 6.00 -14.21
N PHE A 401 -5.53 6.53 -14.56
CA PHE A 401 -4.96 7.69 -13.89
C PHE A 401 -4.07 8.50 -14.84
N LYS A 402 -3.82 9.74 -14.47
CA LYS A 402 -2.86 10.65 -15.11
C LYS A 402 -1.86 11.12 -14.06
N ILE A 403 -0.65 11.43 -14.51
CA ILE A 403 0.42 11.98 -13.66
C ILE A 403 0.76 13.38 -14.17
N THR A 404 0.80 14.37 -13.28
CA THR A 404 1.26 15.73 -13.58
C THR A 404 2.35 16.14 -12.60
N SER A 405 3.45 16.74 -13.09
CA SER A 405 4.48 17.30 -12.20
C SER A 405 3.92 18.48 -11.41
N LEU A 406 4.27 18.56 -10.13
CA LEU A 406 3.98 19.66 -9.22
C LEU A 406 5.22 20.51 -8.94
N GLY A 407 6.36 20.18 -9.54
CA GLY A 407 7.65 20.79 -9.23
C GLY A 407 8.25 20.27 -7.93
N LYS A 408 9.32 20.92 -7.45
CA LYS A 408 10.00 20.53 -6.20
C LYS A 408 9.10 20.79 -4.99
N GLY A 409 9.02 19.83 -4.08
CA GLY A 409 8.24 19.95 -2.86
C GLY A 409 8.66 18.96 -1.78
N LYS A 410 8.07 19.13 -0.59
CA LYS A 410 8.31 18.29 0.57
C LYS A 410 7.62 16.93 0.43
N TYR A 411 8.22 15.90 1.00
CA TYR A 411 7.65 14.57 1.15
C TYR A 411 7.87 14.03 2.56
N CYS A 412 7.06 13.05 2.95
CA CYS A 412 7.20 12.22 4.15
C CYS A 412 7.15 10.75 3.74
N GLY A 413 8.11 9.97 4.22
CA GLY A 413 8.21 8.54 4.02
C GLY A 413 8.34 7.81 5.34
N PHE A 414 8.15 6.52 5.26
CA PHE A 414 8.39 5.60 6.36
C PHE A 414 9.06 4.35 5.79
N THR A 415 9.36 3.33 6.60
CA THR A 415 9.61 1.96 6.14
C THR A 415 8.64 1.03 6.86
N LEU A 416 8.11 0.02 6.17
CA LEU A 416 7.15 -0.92 6.75
C LEU A 416 7.75 -2.32 6.84
N ASP A 417 7.19 -3.17 7.70
CA ASP A 417 7.37 -4.62 7.64
C ASP A 417 6.44 -5.26 6.59
N GLY A 418 6.35 -6.61 6.59
CA GLY A 418 5.46 -7.36 5.71
C GLY A 418 5.81 -7.24 4.23
N ASN A 419 4.79 -7.21 3.38
CA ASN A 419 4.93 -7.04 1.91
C ASN A 419 5.10 -5.57 1.49
N HIS A 420 5.25 -4.65 2.44
CA HIS A 420 5.47 -3.21 2.22
C HIS A 420 4.37 -2.45 1.45
N ARG A 421 3.26 -3.10 1.08
CA ARG A 421 2.06 -2.47 0.52
C ARG A 421 1.13 -2.01 1.63
N PHE A 422 0.55 -0.83 1.47
CA PHE A 422 -0.35 -0.23 2.44
C PHE A 422 -1.43 0.62 1.76
N LEU A 423 -2.48 0.94 2.51
CA LEU A 423 -3.64 1.71 2.03
C LEU A 423 -3.53 3.19 2.38
N LEU A 424 -3.90 4.01 1.41
CA LEU A 424 -4.20 5.42 1.62
C LEU A 424 -5.61 5.60 2.18
N ASP A 425 -5.93 6.79 2.65
CA ASP A 425 -7.25 7.19 3.15
C ASP A 425 -8.41 6.97 2.15
N ASN A 426 -8.09 6.95 0.87
CA ASN A 426 -9.01 6.70 -0.23
C ASN A 426 -9.01 5.23 -0.72
N PHE A 427 -8.36 4.33 0.02
CA PHE A 427 -8.24 2.89 -0.24
C PHE A 427 -7.42 2.52 -1.48
N ILE A 428 -6.69 3.46 -2.07
CA ILE A 428 -5.70 3.15 -3.12
C ILE A 428 -4.52 2.40 -2.47
N VAL A 429 -4.11 1.31 -3.11
CA VAL A 429 -2.92 0.54 -2.69
C VAL A 429 -1.65 1.22 -3.20
N THR A 430 -0.66 1.31 -2.33
CA THR A 430 0.67 1.80 -2.70
C THR A 430 1.77 1.08 -1.94
N HIS A 431 3.04 1.34 -2.28
CA HIS A 431 4.19 0.56 -1.81
C HIS A 431 5.34 1.46 -1.34
N ASN A 432 6.17 0.91 -0.45
CA ASN A 432 7.31 1.56 0.19
C ASN A 432 8.62 0.79 -0.05
N THR A 433 9.77 1.43 -0.31
CA THR A 433 11.00 0.76 -0.81
C THR A 433 12.19 0.77 0.14
N TYR A 434 12.99 -0.31 0.07
CA TYR A 434 14.32 -0.43 0.66
C TYR A 434 15.39 -0.77 -0.41
N MET A 435 16.28 0.17 -0.76
CA MET A 435 17.20 0.04 -1.93
C MET A 435 18.10 -1.19 -1.87
N LEU A 436 18.63 -1.55 -0.69
CA LEU A 436 19.46 -2.75 -0.56
C LEU A 436 18.68 -4.04 -0.78
N LYS A 437 17.38 -4.08 -0.44
CA LYS A 437 16.54 -5.26 -0.72
C LYS A 437 16.37 -5.44 -2.21
N GLU A 438 16.22 -4.35 -2.95
CA GLU A 438 16.13 -4.36 -4.42
C GLU A 438 17.43 -4.84 -5.06
N ILE A 439 18.59 -4.40 -4.56
CA ILE A 439 19.90 -4.90 -5.02
C ILE A 439 20.10 -6.39 -4.68
N ALA A 440 19.63 -6.83 -3.51
CA ALA A 440 19.69 -8.25 -3.13
C ALA A 440 18.77 -9.12 -4.02
N ALA A 441 17.52 -8.69 -4.16
CA ALA A 441 16.51 -9.25 -5.04
C ALA A 441 17.04 -9.38 -6.49
N TYR A 442 17.49 -8.25 -7.06
CA TYR A 442 18.71 -8.13 -7.86
C TYR A 442 19.42 -9.37 -8.37
N LEU A 443 20.48 -9.58 -7.62
CA LEU A 443 21.56 -10.51 -7.84
C LEU A 443 21.08 -11.94 -7.66
N GLN A 444 20.13 -12.18 -6.75
CA GLN A 444 19.55 -13.51 -6.57
C GLN A 444 18.76 -13.98 -7.79
N GLU A 445 17.99 -13.10 -8.45
CA GLU A 445 17.32 -13.44 -9.72
C GLU A 445 18.31 -13.75 -10.85
N LYS A 446 19.47 -13.10 -10.84
CA LYS A 446 20.59 -13.43 -11.74
C LYS A 446 21.31 -14.73 -11.36
N GLY A 447 20.84 -15.46 -10.35
CA GLY A 447 21.42 -16.71 -9.88
C GLY A 447 22.68 -16.55 -9.04
N ARG A 448 22.98 -15.33 -8.57
CA ARG A 448 24.15 -15.07 -7.72
C ARG A 448 23.90 -15.54 -6.30
N ASN A 449 24.92 -16.11 -5.66
CA ASN A 449 24.82 -16.50 -4.26
C ASN A 449 25.19 -15.34 -3.34
N ILE A 450 24.20 -14.81 -2.62
CA ILE A 450 24.35 -13.59 -1.83
C ILE A 450 24.26 -13.83 -0.32
N GLY A 451 25.13 -13.18 0.43
CA GLY A 451 25.01 -13.00 1.88
C GLY A 451 24.43 -11.62 2.16
N VAL A 452 23.42 -11.53 3.03
CA VAL A 452 22.81 -10.24 3.41
C VAL A 452 22.97 -10.01 4.90
N THR A 453 23.67 -8.95 5.27
CA THR A 453 24.09 -8.70 6.65
C THR A 453 23.98 -7.25 7.07
N ALA A 454 23.97 -7.02 8.38
CA ALA A 454 24.13 -5.70 8.98
C ALA A 454 24.98 -5.79 10.26
N THR A 455 25.43 -4.66 10.79
CA THR A 455 26.22 -4.59 12.03
C THR A 455 25.39 -4.87 13.28
N THR A 456 24.09 -4.54 13.28
CA THR A 456 23.17 -4.76 14.41
C THR A 456 22.05 -5.75 14.10
N GLY A 457 21.45 -6.34 15.15
CA GLY A 457 20.34 -7.30 15.00
C GLY A 457 19.09 -6.68 14.38
N VAL A 458 18.74 -5.46 14.77
CA VAL A 458 17.57 -4.74 14.25
C VAL A 458 17.75 -4.40 12.77
N ALA A 459 18.92 -3.87 12.37
CA ALA A 459 19.22 -3.61 10.97
C ALA A 459 19.22 -4.89 10.12
N ALA A 460 19.74 -5.99 10.66
CA ALA A 460 19.74 -7.28 9.97
C ALA A 460 18.32 -7.81 9.73
N LEU A 461 17.40 -7.66 10.70
CA LEU A 461 16.00 -8.05 10.53
C LEU A 461 15.30 -7.24 9.43
N ASN A 462 15.64 -5.96 9.29
CA ASN A 462 15.09 -5.09 8.26
C ASN A 462 15.46 -5.54 6.84
N LEU A 463 16.48 -6.38 6.66
CA LEU A 463 16.94 -6.89 5.37
C LEU A 463 16.30 -8.21 4.93
N ASN A 464 15.38 -8.78 5.71
CA ASN A 464 14.70 -10.03 5.32
C ASN A 464 13.81 -9.84 4.07
N ILE A 465 13.85 -10.83 3.17
CA ILE A 465 12.97 -10.96 2.00
C ILE A 465 12.42 -12.40 1.97
N PRO A 466 11.40 -12.71 2.80
CA PRO A 466 10.92 -14.08 3.02
C PRO A 466 10.48 -14.81 1.75
N GLU A 467 9.77 -14.12 0.87
CA GLU A 467 9.27 -14.62 -0.41
C GLU A 467 10.39 -15.08 -1.35
N ARG A 468 11.61 -14.55 -1.17
CA ARG A 468 12.82 -14.93 -1.92
C ARG A 468 13.80 -15.77 -1.12
N LYS A 469 13.39 -16.19 0.09
CA LYS A 469 14.23 -16.95 1.04
C LYS A 469 15.54 -16.24 1.41
N ILE A 470 15.59 -14.91 1.28
CA ILE A 470 16.75 -14.12 1.75
C ILE A 470 16.51 -13.80 3.22
N ARG A 471 17.48 -14.19 4.06
CA ARG A 471 17.46 -13.93 5.50
C ARG A 471 18.63 -13.05 5.88
N GLY A 472 18.34 -11.84 6.35
CA GLY A 472 19.31 -10.94 6.95
C GLY A 472 19.83 -11.50 8.28
N ARG A 473 21.13 -11.33 8.52
CA ARG A 473 21.80 -11.74 9.77
C ARG A 473 22.78 -10.66 10.22
N THR A 474 23.14 -10.64 11.49
CA THR A 474 24.29 -9.83 11.89
C THR A 474 25.55 -10.36 11.20
N LEU A 475 26.48 -9.47 10.85
CA LEU A 475 27.74 -9.87 10.22
C LEU A 475 28.49 -10.92 11.07
N HIS A 476 28.45 -10.77 12.39
CA HIS A 476 28.93 -11.75 13.37
C HIS A 476 28.29 -13.14 13.21
N SER A 477 26.97 -13.21 13.14
CA SER A 477 26.21 -14.45 12.96
C SER A 477 26.45 -15.07 11.58
N TRP A 478 26.52 -14.25 10.53
CA TRP A 478 26.86 -14.69 9.19
C TRP A 478 28.29 -15.24 9.14
N GLY A 479 29.27 -14.55 9.72
CA GLY A 479 30.67 -14.97 9.74
C GLY A 479 30.92 -16.22 10.59
N GLY A 480 30.04 -16.55 11.55
CA GLY A 480 30.19 -17.73 12.42
C GLY A 480 31.23 -17.55 13.52
N VAL A 481 31.52 -16.30 13.90
CA VAL A 481 32.66 -15.93 14.77
C VAL A 481 32.26 -15.72 16.24
N GLY A 482 30.96 -15.68 16.56
CA GLY A 482 30.50 -15.26 17.90
C GLY A 482 30.69 -13.76 18.07
N LEU A 483 31.30 -13.32 19.18
CA LEU A 483 31.60 -11.90 19.43
C LEU A 483 32.78 -11.37 18.59
N GLY A 484 33.62 -12.25 18.03
CA GLY A 484 34.78 -11.81 17.21
C GLY A 484 36.02 -11.38 18.00
N ASP A 485 35.99 -11.48 19.34
CA ASP A 485 37.09 -11.05 20.22
C ASP A 485 38.30 -11.99 20.21
N GLU A 486 38.12 -13.25 19.82
CA GLU A 486 39.17 -14.26 19.81
C GLU A 486 40.28 -13.95 18.79
N VAL A 487 41.44 -14.60 18.96
CA VAL A 487 42.55 -14.57 17.99
C VAL A 487 42.14 -15.22 16.67
N VAL A 488 42.62 -14.67 15.56
CA VAL A 488 42.12 -15.03 14.22
C VAL A 488 42.25 -16.51 13.89
N ALA A 489 43.32 -17.19 14.32
CA ALA A 489 43.50 -18.63 14.13
C ALA A 489 42.37 -19.45 14.78
N LYS A 490 41.91 -19.06 15.98
CA LYS A 490 40.77 -19.71 16.65
C LYS A 490 39.46 -19.45 15.91
N LEU A 491 39.27 -18.23 15.41
CA LEU A 491 38.10 -17.90 14.60
C LEU A 491 38.05 -18.73 13.31
N VAL A 492 39.18 -18.91 12.61
CA VAL A 492 39.27 -19.80 11.44
C VAL A 492 38.89 -21.23 11.80
N SER A 493 39.45 -21.80 12.87
CA SER A 493 39.08 -23.16 13.33
C SER A 493 37.59 -23.27 13.68
N LYS A 494 37.03 -22.25 14.34
CA LYS A 494 35.61 -22.18 14.70
C LYS A 494 34.72 -22.19 13.46
N VAL A 495 35.05 -21.37 12.45
CA VAL A 495 34.31 -21.36 11.19
C VAL A 495 34.46 -22.69 10.46
N MET A 496 35.65 -23.27 10.41
CA MET A 496 35.90 -24.58 9.79
C MET A 496 35.12 -25.72 10.44
N SER A 497 34.94 -25.68 11.77
CA SER A 497 34.14 -26.64 12.52
C SER A 497 32.62 -26.46 12.36
N ASN A 498 32.17 -25.27 11.94
CA ASN A 498 30.77 -24.97 11.69
C ASN A 498 30.46 -25.13 10.20
N SER A 499 29.91 -26.29 9.83
CA SER A 499 29.56 -26.61 8.43
C SER A 499 28.72 -25.53 7.75
N GLY A 500 27.77 -24.92 8.48
CA GLY A 500 26.94 -23.84 7.96
C GLY A 500 27.69 -22.53 7.75
N ALA A 501 28.63 -22.17 8.63
CA ALA A 501 29.47 -20.98 8.46
C ALA A 501 30.52 -21.18 7.36
N LYS A 502 31.21 -22.32 7.37
CA LYS A 502 32.12 -22.73 6.30
C LYS A 502 31.45 -22.66 4.93
N LYS A 503 30.25 -23.23 4.80
CA LYS A 503 29.46 -23.18 3.56
C LYS A 503 29.18 -21.75 3.09
N ARG A 504 28.81 -20.84 4.00
CA ARG A 504 28.58 -19.42 3.64
C ARG A 504 29.86 -18.77 3.11
N TRP A 505 30.98 -18.93 3.80
CA TRP A 505 32.26 -18.38 3.33
C TRP A 505 32.70 -18.97 1.98
N THR A 506 32.47 -20.26 1.73
CA THR A 506 32.88 -20.90 0.48
C THR A 506 31.96 -20.57 -0.69
N GLU A 507 30.65 -20.44 -0.47
CA GLU A 507 29.68 -20.35 -1.56
C GLU A 507 29.18 -18.92 -1.83
N THR A 508 29.24 -18.00 -0.86
CA THR A 508 28.81 -16.62 -1.08
C THR A 508 29.73 -15.93 -2.10
N GLU A 509 29.13 -15.38 -3.14
CA GLU A 509 29.81 -14.60 -4.19
C GLU A 509 29.79 -13.10 -3.87
N ILE A 510 28.68 -12.63 -3.29
CA ILE A 510 28.46 -11.22 -2.97
C ILE A 510 27.95 -11.10 -1.53
N LEU A 511 28.57 -10.23 -0.73
CA LEU A 511 28.17 -9.95 0.64
C LEU A 511 27.70 -8.50 0.79
N ILE A 512 26.43 -8.33 1.15
CA ILE A 512 25.82 -7.04 1.48
C ILE A 512 26.02 -6.78 2.97
N ILE A 513 26.52 -5.59 3.32
CA ILE A 513 26.75 -5.13 4.70
C ILE A 513 26.09 -3.77 4.88
N ASP A 514 24.98 -3.73 5.62
CA ASP A 514 24.31 -2.48 6.00
C ASP A 514 24.79 -1.95 7.37
N GLU A 515 24.57 -0.66 7.62
CA GLU A 515 25.01 0.06 8.81
C GLU A 515 26.51 -0.11 9.12
N VAL A 516 27.36 0.05 8.10
CA VAL A 516 28.80 -0.17 8.18
C VAL A 516 29.53 0.75 9.18
N SER A 517 28.92 1.86 9.58
CA SER A 517 29.52 2.82 10.53
C SER A 517 29.90 2.20 11.86
N MET A 518 29.15 1.21 12.32
CA MET A 518 29.42 0.47 13.56
C MET A 518 30.36 -0.73 13.37
N LEU A 519 30.92 -0.92 12.18
CA LEU A 519 31.86 -2.01 11.90
C LEU A 519 33.27 -1.64 12.33
N GLY A 520 33.84 -2.44 13.23
CA GLY A 520 35.20 -2.27 13.73
C GLY A 520 36.27 -2.72 12.73
N GLY A 521 37.39 -1.99 12.66
CA GLY A 521 38.51 -2.24 11.74
C GLY A 521 39.29 -3.50 12.06
N ASN A 522 39.60 -3.73 13.34
CA ASN A 522 40.24 -4.98 13.74
C ASN A 522 39.34 -6.18 13.45
N PHE A 523 38.03 -6.04 13.72
CA PHE A 523 37.08 -7.08 13.36
C PHE A 523 37.00 -7.32 11.85
N PHE A 524 37.07 -6.26 11.04
CA PHE A 524 37.05 -6.37 9.58
C PHE A 524 38.30 -7.09 9.03
N ASP A 525 39.50 -6.75 9.50
CA ASP A 525 40.74 -7.45 9.13
C ASP A 525 40.70 -8.93 9.54
N LYS A 526 40.11 -9.27 10.69
CA LYS A 526 39.88 -10.67 11.07
C LYS A 526 38.95 -11.38 10.09
N LEU A 527 37.85 -10.75 9.66
CA LEU A 527 36.94 -11.33 8.67
C LEU A 527 37.61 -11.55 7.32
N ASP A 528 38.41 -10.58 6.87
CA ASP A 528 39.20 -10.71 5.64
C ASP A 528 40.15 -11.91 5.70
N PHE A 529 40.94 -12.02 6.78
CA PHE A 529 41.84 -13.15 6.98
C PHE A 529 41.11 -14.50 6.96
N ILE A 530 39.93 -14.57 7.61
CA ILE A 530 39.07 -15.76 7.59
C ILE A 530 38.63 -16.09 6.17
N GLY A 531 38.18 -15.09 5.41
CA GLY A 531 37.77 -15.24 4.01
C GLY A 531 38.89 -15.78 3.12
N ARG A 532 40.07 -15.16 3.19
CA ARG A 532 41.28 -15.61 2.46
C ARG A 532 41.66 -17.05 2.81
N SER A 533 41.66 -17.37 4.10
CA SER A 533 42.05 -18.70 4.60
C SER A 533 41.08 -19.79 4.16
N ILE A 534 39.77 -19.55 4.27
CA ILE A 534 38.74 -20.55 3.94
C ILE A 534 38.63 -20.76 2.43
N ARG A 535 38.78 -19.68 1.65
CA ARG A 535 38.64 -19.72 0.19
C ARG A 535 39.96 -20.03 -0.52
N GLN A 536 41.08 -20.09 0.20
CA GLN A 536 42.44 -20.29 -0.33
C GLN A 536 42.81 -19.23 -1.38
N ARG A 537 42.49 -17.97 -1.07
CA ARG A 537 42.72 -16.82 -1.94
C ARG A 537 43.44 -15.72 -1.18
N GLU A 538 44.73 -15.95 -0.92
CA GLU A 538 45.58 -15.10 -0.05
C GLU A 538 45.77 -13.68 -0.58
N MET A 539 45.68 -13.47 -1.90
CA MET A 539 45.89 -12.17 -2.53
C MET A 539 44.60 -11.39 -2.76
N ASP A 540 43.44 -12.02 -2.57
CA ASP A 540 42.15 -11.40 -2.86
C ASP A 540 41.46 -10.94 -1.57
N PRO A 541 41.10 -9.65 -1.43
CA PRO A 541 40.41 -9.17 -0.24
C PRO A 541 39.10 -9.92 -0.04
N MET A 542 38.79 -10.25 1.22
CA MET A 542 37.68 -11.10 1.66
C MET A 542 37.66 -12.48 1.00
N GLY A 543 38.80 -12.96 0.52
CA GLY A 543 38.91 -14.19 -0.27
C GLY A 543 38.19 -14.09 -1.64
N GLY A 544 38.08 -12.88 -2.20
CA GLY A 544 37.43 -12.63 -3.49
C GLY A 544 35.90 -12.56 -3.42
N ILE A 545 35.31 -12.40 -2.24
CA ILE A 545 33.88 -12.08 -2.10
C ILE A 545 33.67 -10.61 -2.46
N GLN A 546 32.77 -10.33 -3.39
CA GLN A 546 32.40 -8.97 -3.74
C GLN A 546 31.58 -8.32 -2.62
N LEU A 547 31.91 -7.10 -2.22
CA LEU A 547 31.20 -6.38 -1.17
C LEU A 547 30.29 -5.29 -1.72
N ILE A 548 29.08 -5.22 -1.14
CA ILE A 548 28.15 -4.10 -1.30
C ILE A 548 27.88 -3.55 0.09
N ILE A 549 28.39 -2.37 0.37
CA ILE A 549 28.42 -1.77 1.70
C ILE A 549 27.46 -0.60 1.74
N SER A 550 26.74 -0.40 2.84
CA SER A 550 25.85 0.73 3.05
C SER A 550 26.03 1.30 4.45
N GLY A 551 25.99 2.63 4.58
CA GLY A 551 26.01 3.33 5.85
C GLY A 551 26.59 4.73 5.78
N ASP A 552 26.76 5.35 6.95
CA ASP A 552 27.30 6.71 7.07
C ASP A 552 28.22 6.80 8.29
N PHE A 553 29.54 6.93 8.05
CA PHE A 553 30.58 6.97 9.09
C PHE A 553 30.51 8.18 10.02
N LEU A 554 29.71 9.20 9.69
CA LEU A 554 29.45 10.33 10.59
C LEU A 554 28.23 10.07 11.51
N GLN A 555 27.70 8.85 11.52
CA GLN A 555 26.76 8.37 12.53
C GLN A 555 27.49 7.70 13.71
N LEU A 556 26.91 6.66 14.32
CA LEU A 556 27.51 5.98 15.47
C LEU A 556 28.79 5.24 15.07
N PRO A 557 29.90 5.42 15.82
CA PRO A 557 31.15 4.72 15.60
C PRO A 557 31.08 3.25 16.06
N PRO A 558 32.07 2.41 15.68
CA PRO A 558 32.21 1.08 16.27
C PRO A 558 32.48 1.16 17.78
N VAL A 559 32.00 0.15 18.51
CA VAL A 559 32.16 0.09 19.97
C VAL A 559 33.54 -0.48 20.31
N LYS A 560 34.42 0.37 20.87
CA LYS A 560 35.78 -0.03 21.34
C LYS A 560 36.67 -0.65 20.25
N ASP A 561 36.50 -0.24 19.00
CA ASP A 561 37.35 -0.62 17.88
C ASP A 561 37.64 0.62 17.01
N GLU A 562 38.61 0.53 16.13
CA GLU A 562 38.86 1.54 15.10
C GLU A 562 37.79 1.47 13.99
N PHE A 563 37.63 2.52 13.18
CA PHE A 563 36.69 2.45 12.06
C PHE A 563 37.16 1.46 11.00
N CYS A 564 36.22 0.73 10.38
CA CYS A 564 36.58 -0.24 9.35
C CYS A 564 37.33 0.36 8.17
N PHE A 565 37.13 1.65 7.83
CA PHE A 565 37.89 2.29 6.76
C PHE A 565 39.40 2.48 7.05
N GLN A 566 39.82 2.28 8.30
CA GLN A 566 41.23 2.36 8.70
C GLN A 566 41.97 1.04 8.51
N SER A 567 41.23 -0.08 8.45
CA SER A 567 41.75 -1.45 8.28
C SER A 567 42.51 -1.64 6.96
N LEU A 568 43.40 -2.63 6.93
CA LEU A 568 44.14 -2.99 5.71
C LEU A 568 43.20 -3.58 4.66
N ALA A 569 42.32 -4.49 5.08
CA ALA A 569 41.33 -5.12 4.21
C ALA A 569 40.46 -4.09 3.50
N TRP A 570 40.05 -3.02 4.18
CA TRP A 570 39.23 -1.97 3.55
C TRP A 570 39.95 -1.24 2.43
N LYS A 571 41.24 -0.92 2.63
CA LYS A 571 42.06 -0.21 1.64
C LYS A 571 42.26 -1.04 0.37
N GLU A 572 42.33 -2.36 0.51
CA GLU A 572 42.51 -3.30 -0.61
C GLU A 572 41.24 -3.54 -1.44
N LEU A 573 40.04 -3.28 -0.89
CA LEU A 573 38.78 -3.54 -1.59
C LEU A 573 38.53 -2.65 -2.81
N ASN A 574 39.18 -1.49 -2.90
CA ASN A 574 38.95 -0.50 -3.96
C ASN A 574 37.45 -0.20 -4.19
N LEU A 575 36.78 0.30 -3.14
CA LEU A 575 35.34 0.56 -3.14
C LEU A 575 34.97 1.72 -4.08
N THR A 576 34.03 1.48 -4.99
CA THR A 576 33.38 2.53 -5.80
C THR A 576 32.29 3.24 -4.96
N PRO A 577 32.41 4.54 -4.67
CA PRO A 577 31.47 5.25 -3.83
C PRO A 577 30.25 5.80 -4.59
N PHE A 578 29.06 5.61 -4.03
CA PHE A 578 27.82 6.25 -4.44
C PHE A 578 27.24 7.05 -3.27
N MET A 579 27.28 8.37 -3.37
CA MET A 579 26.92 9.29 -2.29
C MET A 579 25.43 9.65 -2.32
N PHE A 580 24.74 9.57 -1.18
CA PHE A 580 23.32 9.88 -0.96
C PHE A 580 23.15 10.98 0.11
N LEU A 581 23.82 12.12 -0.11
CA LEU A 581 23.79 13.29 0.77
C LEU A 581 22.75 14.35 0.34
N ASP A 582 21.57 13.91 -0.08
CA ASP A 582 20.50 14.84 -0.43
C ASP A 582 19.75 15.29 0.86
N PRO A 583 19.11 16.49 0.89
CA PRO A 583 18.27 17.01 2.01
C PRO A 583 17.03 16.17 2.34
N LYS A 584 17.01 14.92 1.89
CA LYS A 584 15.95 13.93 1.90
C LYS A 584 15.46 13.48 3.28
N ARG A 585 16.00 14.06 4.37
CA ARG A 585 15.62 13.77 5.78
C ARG A 585 15.04 14.96 6.58
N TYR A 586 15.02 16.21 6.07
CA TYR A 586 14.59 17.36 6.87
C TYR A 586 13.80 18.44 6.10
N ASP A 587 12.76 18.96 6.76
CA ASP A 587 11.81 19.96 6.24
C ASP A 587 12.34 21.40 6.18
N ASP A 588 13.34 21.72 6.99
CA ASP A 588 13.93 23.05 7.08
C ASP A 588 15.35 22.95 6.51
N VAL A 589 15.60 23.65 5.39
CA VAL A 589 16.91 23.63 4.72
C VAL A 589 17.97 24.21 5.65
N ASN A 590 17.66 25.22 6.45
CA ASN A 590 18.60 25.77 7.41
C ASN A 590 18.88 24.79 8.54
N TYR A 591 17.86 24.06 9.01
CA TYR A 591 18.04 22.99 10.00
C TYR A 591 18.76 21.76 9.42
N PHE A 592 18.56 21.44 8.15
CA PHE A 592 19.33 20.40 7.46
C PHE A 592 20.79 20.80 7.35
N GLN A 593 21.05 22.03 6.91
CA GLN A 593 22.40 22.59 6.82
C GLN A 593 23.05 22.66 8.21
N LEU A 594 22.27 22.98 9.25
CA LEU A 594 22.68 22.84 10.65
C LEU A 594 23.06 21.40 10.97
N LEU A 595 22.23 20.41 10.64
CA LEU A 595 22.52 19.02 10.94
C LEU A 595 23.67 18.45 10.10
N LEU A 596 23.90 18.97 8.89
CA LEU A 596 25.10 18.69 8.11
C LEU A 596 26.33 19.26 8.80
N ARG A 597 26.28 20.51 9.26
CA ARG A 597 27.34 21.13 10.05
C ARG A 597 27.61 20.40 11.35
N VAL A 598 26.56 19.97 12.06
CA VAL A 598 26.69 19.12 13.27
C VAL A 598 27.31 17.76 12.92
N ARG A 599 26.86 17.13 11.83
CA ARG A 599 27.40 15.86 11.32
C ARG A 599 28.88 15.99 10.94
N GLU A 600 29.30 17.14 10.43
CA GLU A 600 30.68 17.45 10.05
C GLU A 600 31.53 17.95 11.23
N GLY A 601 30.92 18.17 12.40
CA GLY A 601 31.62 18.69 13.58
C GLY A 601 31.88 20.19 13.56
N GLU A 602 31.21 20.94 12.67
CA GLU A 602 31.35 22.38 12.48
C GLU A 602 30.06 23.17 12.81
N PRO A 603 29.36 22.94 13.95
CA PRO A 603 28.18 23.71 14.28
C PRO A 603 28.53 25.18 14.57
N THR A 604 27.75 26.10 14.02
CA THR A 604 27.85 27.54 14.34
C THR A 604 27.24 27.84 15.71
N ASN A 605 27.53 29.02 16.27
CA ASN A 605 26.88 29.46 17.51
C ASN A 605 25.35 29.57 17.37
N GLU A 606 24.87 29.96 16.19
CA GLU A 606 23.45 29.97 15.83
C GLU A 606 22.85 28.57 15.80
N ASP A 607 23.60 27.58 15.30
CA ASP A 607 23.16 26.18 15.28
C ASP A 607 22.96 25.62 16.69
N ILE A 608 23.94 25.86 17.57
CA ILE A 608 23.89 25.43 18.96
C ILE A 608 22.69 26.06 19.68
N LYS A 609 22.45 27.37 19.48
CA LYS A 609 21.27 28.06 20.03
C LYS A 609 19.96 27.47 19.49
N CYS A 610 19.89 27.16 18.21
CA CYS A 610 18.71 26.54 17.58
C CYS A 610 18.41 25.16 18.19
N LEU A 611 19.44 24.35 18.46
CA LEU A 611 19.29 23.05 19.11
C LEU A 611 18.84 23.19 20.58
N TYR A 612 19.43 24.10 21.36
CA TYR A 612 19.04 24.33 22.76
C TYR A 612 17.60 24.81 22.92
N ALA A 613 17.13 25.69 22.03
CA ALA A 613 15.75 26.19 22.04
C ALA A 613 14.70 25.05 21.88
N ARG A 614 15.08 23.92 21.26
CA ARG A 614 14.21 22.75 21.10
C ARG A 614 14.19 21.83 22.32
N VAL A 615 15.24 21.83 23.15
CA VAL A 615 15.29 21.05 24.39
C VAL A 615 14.45 21.69 25.49
N GLN A 616 14.38 23.04 25.52
CA GLN A 616 13.56 23.79 26.48
C GLN A 616 12.07 23.86 26.14
N ALA A 617 11.67 23.37 24.96
CA ALA A 617 10.28 23.32 24.51
C ALA A 617 9.54 22.03 24.90
N TYR A 618 10.24 21.10 25.56
CA TYR A 618 9.71 19.91 26.24
C TYR A 618 9.84 20.11 27.74
#